data_AF-A0A9E6RDJ2-F1
#
_entry.id   AF-A0A9E6RDJ2-F1
#
_cell.length_a   1.000
_cell.length_b   1.000
_cell.length_c   1.000
_cell.angle_alpha   90.00
_cell.angle_beta   90.00
_cell.angle_gamma   90.00
#
_symmetry.space_group_name_H-M   'P 1'
#
loop_
_entity.id
_entity.type
_entity.pdbx_description
1 polymer ?
#
loop_
_entity_poly.entity_id
_entity_poly.type
_entity_poly.pdbx_seq_one_letter_code
_entity_poly.pdbx_strand_id
1 'polypeptide(L)'
;MCLSATAFVTSPAFADFRLCNKTSSRVGVSVGYKDHETWSTEGWWNVGANSCETLLRGPLSARFYYVYAIDYDRGGEWNGKAYMCTRDKEFTIKGIEDCLARGYDRSGFFEIDTGEQKSWTVQLTEPTGRGQGVKPSAAGALTPPPAPDRRVDLAPASGDAR
;
A
#
# COMPACT_ATOMS: atom_id res chain seq x y z
N MET A 1 -44.90 -13.87 -17.22
CA MET A 1 -43.59 -13.18 -17.35
C MET A 1 -42.88 -13.29 -16.00
N CYS A 2 -41.85 -14.12 -15.87
CA CYS A 2 -41.03 -14.17 -14.65
C CYS A 2 -39.99 -13.05 -14.74
N LEU A 3 -40.07 -12.05 -13.86
CA LEU A 3 -38.98 -11.10 -13.68
C LEU A 3 -37.91 -11.79 -12.83
N SER A 4 -36.83 -12.24 -13.47
CA SER A 4 -35.63 -12.70 -12.77
C SER A 4 -34.91 -11.48 -12.17
N ALA A 5 -34.89 -11.38 -10.84
CA ALA A 5 -34.12 -10.37 -10.13
C ALA A 5 -32.65 -10.76 -10.11
N THR A 6 -31.80 -9.97 -10.77
CA THR A 6 -30.34 -10.14 -10.76
C THR A 6 -29.79 -9.55 -9.46
N ALA A 7 -29.32 -10.40 -8.55
CA ALA A 7 -28.61 -9.96 -7.34
C ALA A 7 -27.19 -9.52 -7.71
N PHE A 8 -26.85 -8.25 -7.48
CA PHE A 8 -25.49 -7.76 -7.58
C PHE A 8 -24.70 -8.19 -6.34
N VAL A 9 -23.67 -9.02 -6.53
CA VAL A 9 -22.76 -9.43 -5.46
C VAL A 9 -21.70 -8.34 -5.31
N THR A 10 -21.75 -7.55 -4.24
CA THR A 10 -20.68 -6.60 -3.91
C THR A 10 -19.48 -7.39 -3.40
N SER A 11 -18.42 -7.49 -4.20
CA SER A 11 -17.15 -8.04 -3.73
C SER A 11 -16.52 -7.08 -2.71
N PRO A 12 -16.00 -7.58 -1.57
CA PRO A 12 -15.28 -6.73 -0.64
C PRO A 12 -14.03 -6.16 -1.33
N ALA A 13 -13.95 -4.83 -1.38
CA ALA A 13 -12.73 -4.16 -1.78
C ALA A 13 -11.75 -4.28 -0.61
N PHE A 14 -10.73 -5.13 -0.76
CA PHE A 14 -9.64 -5.22 0.20
C PHE A 14 -8.81 -3.95 0.13
N ALA A 15 -8.96 -3.11 1.15
CA ALA A 15 -8.17 -1.92 1.33
C ALA A 15 -6.89 -2.33 2.05
N ASP A 16 -5.79 -2.58 1.34
CA ASP A 16 -4.54 -3.12 1.91
C ASP A 16 -3.33 -2.28 1.45
N PHE A 17 -2.24 -2.31 2.23
CA PHE A 17 -0.92 -1.84 1.78
C PHE A 17 -0.12 -3.01 1.22
N ARG A 18 0.15 -2.99 -0.08
CA ARG A 18 0.81 -4.09 -0.79
C ARG A 18 2.15 -3.66 -1.38
N LEU A 19 3.10 -4.58 -1.42
CA LEU A 19 4.36 -4.40 -2.11
C LEU A 19 4.55 -5.51 -3.13
N CYS A 20 4.81 -5.12 -4.37
CA CYS A 20 5.16 -6.00 -5.48
C CYS A 20 6.65 -5.91 -5.75
N ASN A 21 7.36 -7.00 -5.53
CA ASN A 21 8.75 -7.16 -5.93
C ASN A 21 8.79 -7.50 -7.43
N LYS A 22 9.33 -6.60 -8.24
CA LYS A 22 9.54 -6.77 -9.68
C LYS A 22 10.99 -7.13 -10.02
N THR A 23 11.81 -7.37 -9.00
CA THR A 23 13.18 -7.83 -9.19
C THR A 23 13.24 -9.34 -9.35
N SER A 24 14.39 -9.82 -9.82
CA SER A 24 14.72 -11.25 -9.87
C SER A 24 15.17 -11.83 -8.52
N SER A 25 15.38 -11.01 -7.50
CA SER A 25 15.86 -11.43 -6.19
C SER A 25 14.74 -11.57 -5.18
N ARG A 26 14.97 -12.32 -4.12
CA ARG A 26 14.17 -12.28 -2.90
C ARG A 26 14.51 -11.03 -2.09
N VAL A 27 13.48 -10.37 -1.59
CA VAL A 27 13.62 -9.10 -0.87
C VAL A 27 13.03 -9.19 0.53
N GLY A 28 13.80 -8.77 1.52
CA GLY A 28 13.32 -8.50 2.88
C GLY A 28 12.74 -7.10 2.95
N VAL A 29 11.54 -6.94 3.48
CA VAL A 29 10.86 -5.64 3.58
C VAL A 29 10.55 -5.30 5.03
N SER A 30 10.70 -4.03 5.39
CA SER A 30 10.19 -3.41 6.60
C SER A 30 9.33 -2.20 6.23
N VAL A 31 8.24 -1.98 6.97
CA VAL A 31 7.37 -0.80 6.83
C VAL A 31 7.32 -0.02 8.14
N GLY A 32 7.40 1.31 8.02
CA GLY A 32 7.15 2.26 9.08
C GLY A 32 5.90 3.07 8.77
N TYR A 33 5.09 3.35 9.78
CA TYR A 33 3.90 4.17 9.64
C TYR A 33 3.59 4.90 10.95
N LYS A 34 2.83 6.00 10.83
CA LYS A 34 2.32 6.72 11.98
C LYS A 34 0.87 6.28 12.22
N ASP A 35 0.61 5.66 13.35
CA ASP A 35 -0.74 5.37 13.81
C ASP A 35 -1.13 6.37 14.90
N HIS A 36 -2.09 7.23 14.58
CA HIS A 36 -2.41 8.41 15.40
C HIS A 36 -1.16 9.25 15.73
N GLU A 37 -0.72 9.23 17.01
CA GLU A 37 0.47 9.94 17.47
C GLU A 37 1.69 9.04 17.70
N THR A 38 1.56 7.73 17.43
CA THR A 38 2.64 6.76 17.67
C THR A 38 3.25 6.31 16.37
N TRP A 39 4.58 6.42 16.26
CA TRP A 39 5.33 5.78 15.19
C TRP A 39 5.47 4.29 15.48
N SER A 40 5.27 3.47 14.46
CA SER A 40 5.51 2.03 14.52
C SER A 40 6.32 1.59 13.30
N THR A 41 7.27 0.69 13.52
CA THR A 41 7.97 -0.05 12.45
C THR A 41 7.77 -1.53 12.61
N GLU A 42 7.58 -2.21 11.50
CA GLU A 42 7.37 -3.64 11.41
C GLU A 42 8.25 -4.25 10.31
N GLY A 43 8.56 -5.53 10.43
CA GLY A 43 9.38 -6.29 9.49
C GLY A 43 9.64 -7.69 10.06
N TRP A 44 10.28 -8.64 9.39
CA TRP A 44 10.64 -8.64 7.98
C TRP A 44 9.61 -9.44 7.20
N TRP A 45 9.00 -8.86 6.18
CA TRP A 45 8.31 -9.64 5.17
C TRP A 45 9.32 -10.19 4.18
N ASN A 46 9.14 -11.45 3.81
CA ASN A 46 9.95 -12.10 2.80
C ASN A 46 9.18 -12.14 1.48
N VAL A 47 9.56 -11.27 0.55
CA VAL A 47 8.88 -11.12 -0.74
C VAL A 47 9.70 -11.80 -1.83
N GLY A 48 9.14 -12.86 -2.40
CA GLY A 48 9.75 -13.60 -3.51
C GLY A 48 9.97 -12.74 -4.76
N ALA A 49 10.84 -13.21 -5.65
CA ALA A 49 11.04 -12.59 -6.95
C ALA A 49 9.74 -12.56 -7.76
N ASN A 50 9.45 -11.43 -8.42
CA ASN A 50 8.24 -11.24 -9.23
C ASN A 50 6.90 -11.49 -8.50
N SER A 51 6.88 -11.49 -7.16
CA SER A 51 5.66 -11.69 -6.36
C SER A 51 5.19 -10.41 -5.68
N CYS A 52 3.99 -10.43 -5.10
CA CYS A 52 3.46 -9.34 -4.29
C CYS A 52 2.97 -9.85 -2.95
N GLU A 53 3.32 -9.13 -1.88
CA GLU A 53 2.86 -9.40 -0.52
C GLU A 53 2.03 -8.26 0.04
N THR A 54 1.18 -8.59 1.01
CA THR A 54 0.42 -7.60 1.77
C THR A 54 1.16 -7.32 3.08
N LEU A 55 1.65 -6.10 3.23
CA LEU A 55 2.43 -5.71 4.42
C LEU A 55 1.49 -5.28 5.54
N LEU A 56 0.48 -4.48 5.22
CA LEU A 56 -0.55 -4.05 6.18
C LEU A 56 -1.93 -4.41 5.65
N ARG A 57 -2.73 -5.01 6.52
CA ARG A 57 -4.11 -5.41 6.23
C ARG A 57 -5.08 -4.32 6.66
N GLY A 58 -6.10 -4.08 5.85
CA GLY A 58 -7.16 -3.12 6.18
C GLY A 58 -6.82 -1.68 5.80
N PRO A 59 -7.85 -0.81 5.87
CA PRO A 59 -7.81 0.50 5.24
C PRO A 59 -6.71 1.38 5.83
N LEU A 60 -5.96 2.04 4.95
CA LEU A 60 -4.88 2.93 5.36
C LEU A 60 -5.42 4.14 6.13
N SER A 61 -4.83 4.36 7.31
CA SER A 61 -5.16 5.47 8.20
C SER A 61 -4.25 6.69 8.00
N ALA A 62 -3.04 6.49 7.46
CA ALA A 62 -2.06 7.54 7.21
C ALA A 62 -1.95 7.89 5.73
N ARG A 63 -1.46 9.10 5.44
CA ARG A 63 -1.07 9.51 4.07
C ARG A 63 0.31 8.99 3.69
N PHE A 64 1.25 9.01 4.63
CA PHE A 64 2.63 8.66 4.39
C PHE A 64 2.97 7.31 5.03
N TYR A 65 3.58 6.44 4.23
CA TYR A 65 4.15 5.18 4.67
C TYR A 65 5.63 5.15 4.31
N TYR A 66 6.42 4.45 5.10
CA TYR A 66 7.87 4.41 4.97
C TYR A 66 8.28 2.98 4.72
N VAL A 67 9.14 2.72 3.76
CA VAL A 67 9.59 1.35 3.48
C VAL A 67 11.11 1.29 3.46
N TYR A 68 11.65 0.21 3.99
CA TYR A 68 13.05 -0.17 3.88
C TYR A 68 13.09 -1.60 3.34
N ALA A 69 13.98 -1.86 2.38
CA ALA A 69 14.08 -3.19 1.81
C ALA A 69 15.53 -3.61 1.54
N ILE A 70 15.81 -4.90 1.61
CA ILE A 70 17.13 -5.50 1.43
C ILE A 70 17.04 -6.61 0.38
N ASP A 71 17.94 -6.60 -0.61
CA ASP A 71 18.09 -7.71 -1.57
C ASP A 71 18.89 -8.83 -0.90
N TYR A 72 18.23 -9.96 -0.61
CA TYR A 72 18.87 -11.08 0.10
C TYR A 72 19.79 -11.92 -0.80
N ASP A 73 19.63 -11.84 -2.12
CA ASP A 73 20.36 -12.72 -3.04
C ASP A 73 21.61 -12.03 -3.60
N ARG A 74 21.50 -10.74 -3.97
CA ARG A 74 22.61 -9.95 -4.55
C ARG A 74 23.21 -8.94 -3.59
N GLY A 75 22.56 -8.67 -2.46
CA GLY A 75 22.90 -7.56 -1.58
C GLY A 75 22.47 -6.20 -2.15
N GLY A 76 22.56 -5.19 -1.31
CA GLY A 76 22.04 -3.85 -1.59
C GLY A 76 20.71 -3.59 -0.91
N GLU A 77 20.33 -2.31 -0.86
CA GLU A 77 19.18 -1.84 -0.11
C GLU A 77 18.40 -0.77 -0.86
N TRP A 78 17.09 -0.75 -0.61
CA TRP A 78 16.23 0.38 -0.90
C TRP A 78 16.06 1.17 0.37
N ASN A 79 16.83 2.25 0.47
CA ASN A 79 16.84 3.12 1.63
C ASN A 79 16.42 4.54 1.27
N GLY A 80 16.14 5.33 2.31
CA GLY A 80 15.83 6.74 2.19
C GLY A 80 16.31 7.54 3.39
N LYS A 81 15.76 8.75 3.55
CA LYS A 81 16.22 9.72 4.55
C LYS A 81 15.46 9.64 5.88
N ALA A 82 14.38 8.87 5.96
CA ALA A 82 13.57 8.74 7.15
C ALA A 82 14.14 7.63 8.05
N TYR A 83 14.93 8.01 9.05
CA TYR A 83 15.55 7.03 9.94
C TYR A 83 14.56 6.49 10.96
N MET A 84 14.46 5.16 11.05
CA MET A 84 13.60 4.46 12.00
C MET A 84 14.29 3.21 12.54
N CYS A 85 13.69 2.59 13.58
CA CYS A 85 14.28 1.44 14.25
C CYS A 85 13.97 0.13 13.52
N THR A 86 14.96 -0.76 13.41
CA THR A 86 14.86 -2.11 12.84
C THR A 86 15.59 -3.12 13.72
N ARG A 87 15.42 -4.42 13.44
CA ARG A 87 16.20 -5.50 14.08
C ARG A 87 16.36 -6.68 13.13
N ASP A 88 17.29 -7.59 13.43
CA ASP A 88 17.62 -8.72 12.54
C ASP A 88 16.49 -9.73 12.29
N LYS A 89 15.59 -9.91 13.25
CA LYS A 89 14.47 -10.88 13.19
C LYS A 89 13.13 -10.17 13.01
N GLU A 90 12.07 -10.91 12.70
CA GLU A 90 10.70 -10.39 12.66
C GLU A 90 10.36 -9.55 13.90
N PHE A 91 9.63 -8.46 13.73
CA PHE A 91 9.52 -7.34 14.64
C PHE A 91 8.33 -6.42 14.44
N THR A 92 7.96 -5.83 15.58
CA THR A 92 7.13 -4.65 15.70
C THR A 92 7.77 -3.78 16.77
N ILE A 93 8.16 -2.56 16.44
CA ILE A 93 8.79 -1.60 17.34
C ILE A 93 7.94 -0.33 17.35
N LYS A 94 7.56 0.13 18.54
CA LYS A 94 6.91 1.43 18.73
C LYS A 94 7.96 2.49 19.06
N GLY A 95 7.84 3.68 18.50
CA GLY A 95 8.79 4.79 18.67
C GLY A 95 10.02 4.64 17.77
N ILE A 96 10.50 5.76 17.25
CA ILE A 96 11.64 5.86 16.32
C ILE A 96 12.87 6.53 16.94
N GLU A 97 12.72 6.97 18.19
CA GLU A 97 13.74 7.57 19.02
C GLU A 97 14.67 6.51 19.65
N ASP A 98 15.92 6.92 19.84
CA ASP A 98 16.95 6.21 20.60
C ASP A 98 17.15 4.73 20.20
N CYS A 99 16.98 4.38 18.91
CA CYS A 99 17.04 3.00 18.41
C CYS A 99 18.26 2.24 18.96
N LEU A 100 19.46 2.81 18.81
CA LEU A 100 20.71 2.17 19.24
C LEU A 100 20.76 1.97 20.77
N ALA A 101 20.33 2.95 21.56
CA ALA A 101 20.31 2.84 23.02
C ALA A 101 19.28 1.82 23.51
N ARG A 102 18.22 1.59 22.72
CA ARG A 102 17.19 0.57 22.95
C ARG A 102 17.58 -0.81 22.40
N GLY A 103 18.77 -0.95 21.80
CA GLY A 103 19.27 -2.22 21.24
C GLY A 103 18.72 -2.57 19.86
N TYR A 104 18.25 -1.57 19.11
CA TYR A 104 17.78 -1.68 17.73
C TYR A 104 18.76 -1.05 16.76
N ASP A 105 18.69 -1.44 15.50
CA ASP A 105 19.42 -0.80 14.42
C ASP A 105 18.69 0.47 13.95
N ARG A 106 19.45 1.34 13.28
CA ARG A 106 18.92 2.59 12.69
C ARG A 106 19.01 2.50 11.18
N SER A 107 17.91 2.17 10.52
CA SER A 107 17.82 2.05 9.06
C SER A 107 17.12 3.26 8.44
N GLY A 108 17.51 3.62 7.22
CA GLY A 108 16.90 4.71 6.46
C GLY A 108 15.77 4.19 5.57
N PHE A 109 14.55 4.63 5.83
CA PHE A 109 13.37 4.29 5.04
C PHE A 109 13.13 5.35 3.97
N PHE A 110 12.61 4.93 2.82
CA PHE A 110 12.10 5.84 1.80
C PHE A 110 10.61 6.10 2.04
N GLU A 111 10.19 7.33 1.77
CA GLU A 111 8.81 7.78 1.98
C GLU A 111 7.95 7.48 0.75
N ILE A 112 6.71 7.07 1.02
CA ILE A 112 5.66 6.82 0.04
C ILE A 112 4.48 7.72 0.40
N ASP A 113 4.15 8.66 -0.48
CA ASP A 113 2.90 9.41 -0.41
C ASP A 113 1.79 8.60 -1.09
N THR A 114 0.84 8.13 -0.29
CA THR A 114 -0.33 7.40 -0.78
C THR A 114 -1.46 8.33 -1.25
N GLY A 115 -1.33 9.64 -1.05
CA GLY A 115 -2.38 10.62 -1.38
C GLY A 115 -3.69 10.37 -0.62
N GLU A 116 -3.60 9.88 0.63
CA GLU A 116 -4.74 9.55 1.50
C GLU A 116 -5.63 8.41 1.00
N GLN A 117 -5.13 7.62 0.04
CA GLN A 117 -5.84 6.47 -0.48
C GLN A 117 -5.96 5.37 0.57
N LYS A 118 -7.11 4.70 0.61
CA LYS A 118 -7.37 3.59 1.56
C LYS A 118 -6.66 2.29 1.21
N SER A 119 -6.09 2.20 0.02
CA SER A 119 -5.31 1.06 -0.46
C SER A 119 -4.18 1.55 -1.34
N TRP A 120 -3.01 0.91 -1.25
CA TRP A 120 -1.86 1.32 -2.05
C TRP A 120 -0.98 0.14 -2.42
N THR A 121 -0.44 0.15 -3.65
CA THR A 121 0.52 -0.85 -4.12
C THR A 121 1.84 -0.20 -4.51
N VAL A 122 2.91 -0.60 -3.84
CA VAL A 122 4.27 -0.19 -4.16
C VAL A 122 4.88 -1.18 -5.15
N GLN A 123 5.59 -0.70 -6.16
CA GLN A 123 6.41 -1.57 -7.01
C GLN A 123 7.88 -1.33 -6.73
N LEU A 124 8.55 -2.40 -6.33
CA LEU A 124 9.99 -2.44 -6.10
C LEU A 124 10.67 -2.98 -7.35
N THR A 125 11.53 -2.18 -7.95
CA THR A 125 12.44 -2.53 -9.07
C THR A 125 13.87 -2.50 -8.57
N GLU A 126 14.83 -2.98 -9.36
CA GLU A 126 16.23 -3.07 -8.97
C GLU A 126 16.74 -1.76 -8.35
N PRO A 127 17.57 -1.83 -7.29
CA PRO A 127 18.18 -0.64 -6.74
C PRO A 127 19.16 -0.12 -7.78
N THR A 128 18.75 0.86 -8.58
CA THR A 128 19.72 1.68 -9.31
C THR A 128 20.60 2.34 -8.24
N GLY A 129 21.93 2.30 -8.37
CA GLY A 129 22.90 2.64 -7.31
C GLY A 129 22.83 4.04 -6.67
N ARG A 130 21.73 4.77 -6.85
CA ARG A 130 21.30 5.96 -6.10
C ARG A 130 19.85 5.78 -5.59
N GLY A 131 19.57 4.82 -4.71
CA GLY A 131 18.36 4.83 -3.84
C GLY A 131 17.01 5.12 -4.51
N GLN A 132 16.85 4.83 -5.81
CA GLN A 132 15.64 5.14 -6.58
C GLN A 132 15.29 3.91 -7.41
N GLY A 133 14.83 2.87 -6.72
CA GLY A 133 14.29 1.65 -7.32
C GLY A 133 12.80 1.43 -6.98
N VAL A 134 12.11 2.43 -6.46
CA VAL A 134 10.72 2.30 -6.02
C VAL A 134 9.86 3.19 -6.90
N LYS A 135 8.95 2.60 -7.66
CA LYS A 135 7.92 3.36 -8.37
C LYS A 135 6.60 3.20 -7.64
N PRO A 136 5.95 4.30 -7.21
CA PRO A 136 4.55 4.22 -6.81
C PRO A 136 3.77 3.75 -8.03
N SER A 137 3.12 2.59 -7.91
CA SER A 137 2.20 2.13 -8.94
C SER A 137 0.80 2.43 -8.45
N ALA A 138 0.13 3.36 -9.11
CA ALA A 138 -1.29 3.65 -8.91
C ALA A 138 -2.21 2.49 -9.35
N ALA A 139 -1.71 1.24 -9.40
CA ALA A 139 -2.48 0.03 -9.59
C ALA A 139 -3.26 -0.29 -8.30
N GLY A 140 -4.25 0.57 -8.04
CA GLY A 140 -5.19 0.55 -6.93
C GLY A 140 -6.38 1.46 -7.19
N ALA A 141 -6.25 2.45 -8.08
CA ALA A 141 -7.38 3.16 -8.64
C ALA A 141 -8.07 2.31 -9.72
N LEU A 142 -8.71 1.21 -9.33
CA LEU A 142 -9.87 0.77 -10.11
C LEU A 142 -10.89 1.91 -10.02
N THR A 143 -11.16 2.49 -11.17
CA THR A 143 -12.02 3.65 -11.38
C THR A 143 -13.30 3.54 -10.52
N PRO A 144 -13.72 4.60 -9.81
CA PRO A 144 -15.03 4.58 -9.17
C PRO A 144 -16.09 4.29 -10.23
N PRO A 145 -17.07 3.40 -9.98
CA PRO A 145 -18.16 3.17 -10.92
C PRO A 145 -18.83 4.51 -11.25
N PRO A 146 -19.21 4.76 -12.52
CA PRO A 146 -19.84 6.01 -12.90
C PRO A 146 -21.07 6.25 -12.02
N ALA A 147 -21.18 7.47 -11.47
CA ALA A 147 -22.31 7.87 -10.68
C ALA A 147 -23.62 7.61 -11.46
N PRO A 148 -24.70 7.14 -10.82
CA PRO A 148 -25.96 6.93 -11.51
C PRO A 148 -26.45 8.25 -12.12
N ASP A 149 -26.68 8.22 -13.44
CA ASP A 149 -27.10 9.36 -14.25
C ASP A 149 -28.46 9.86 -13.76
N ARG A 150 -28.49 10.99 -13.04
CA ARG A 150 -29.71 11.65 -12.53
C ARG A 150 -30.50 12.37 -13.64
N ARG A 151 -30.55 11.81 -14.85
CA ARG A 151 -31.15 12.47 -16.01
C ARG A 151 -32.05 11.58 -16.86
N VAL A 152 -32.94 10.80 -16.24
CA VAL A 152 -34.14 10.32 -16.95
C VAL A 152 -35.33 10.22 -15.99
N ASP A 153 -35.80 11.35 -15.47
CA ASP A 153 -37.17 11.46 -14.93
C ASP A 153 -37.67 12.90 -15.15
N LEU A 154 -37.73 13.31 -16.43
CA LEU A 154 -38.64 14.37 -16.86
C LEU A 154 -39.58 13.74 -17.88
N ALA A 155 -40.66 13.13 -17.39
CA ALA A 155 -41.76 12.70 -18.25
C ALA A 155 -42.42 13.94 -18.87
N PRO A 156 -42.63 13.98 -20.20
CA PRO A 156 -43.50 15.00 -20.79
C PRO A 156 -44.96 14.62 -20.54
N ALA A 157 -45.71 15.54 -19.94
CA ALA A 157 -47.17 15.48 -19.95
C ALA A 157 -47.66 15.91 -21.34
N SER A 158 -48.06 14.95 -22.17
CA SER A 158 -48.88 15.18 -23.37
C SER A 158 -50.25 14.56 -23.13
N GLY A 159 -51.31 15.37 -23.24
CA GLY A 159 -52.70 14.92 -23.20
C GLY A 159 -53.14 14.20 -24.48
N ASP A 160 -54.30 13.52 -24.43
CA ASP A 160 -55.49 13.87 -25.22
C ASP A 160 -56.63 12.83 -25.07
N ALA A 161 -57.85 13.39 -25.10
CA ALA A 161 -59.21 12.90 -25.38
C ALA A 161 -59.51 11.40 -25.57
N ARG A 162 -60.55 10.92 -24.86
CA ARG A 162 -61.86 10.58 -25.47
C ARG A 162 -62.99 10.57 -24.45
#